data_AF-A0A960Z9J4-F1
#
_entry.id   AF-A0A960Z9J4-F1
#
_cell.length_a   1.000
_cell.length_b   1.000
_cell.length_c   1.000
_cell.angle_alpha   90.00
_cell.angle_beta   90.00
_cell.angle_gamma   90.00
#
_symmetry.space_group_name_H-M   'P 1'
#
loop_
_entity.id
_entity.type
_entity.pdbx_description
1 polymer ?
#
loop_
_entity_poly.entity_id
_entity_poly.type
_entity_poly.pdbx_seq_one_letter_code
_entity_poly.pdbx_strand_id
1 'polypeptide(L)'
;MKSILIIFLFFVFCSCLISETKKTNKDCDKVEIIGKLSVVGNEPFTQLILRSEKGNYIVENDKDFRTLQNQIVNLTGCLTIKKQPGGIIGSIFVESLSKM
;
A
#
# COMPACT_ATOMS: atom_id res chain seq x y z
N MET A 1 -41.62 -13.49 40.33
CA MET A 1 -40.99 -13.99 39.08
C MET A 1 -40.73 -12.84 38.09
N LYS A 2 -39.95 -11.82 38.46
CA LYS A 2 -39.63 -10.66 37.58
C LYS A 2 -38.13 -10.49 37.34
N SER A 3 -37.28 -11.05 38.20
CA SER A 3 -35.81 -10.94 38.09
C SER A 3 -35.18 -11.80 36.98
N ILE A 4 -35.85 -12.88 36.56
CA ILE A 4 -35.33 -13.78 35.50
C ILE A 4 -35.38 -13.12 34.12
N LEU A 5 -36.35 -12.21 33.90
CA LEU A 5 -36.52 -11.53 32.62
C LEU A 5 -35.42 -10.48 32.36
N ILE A 6 -34.86 -9.90 33.42
CA ILE A 6 -33.78 -8.90 33.34
C ILE A 6 -32.44 -9.58 32.98
N ILE A 7 -32.20 -10.79 33.48
CA ILE A 7 -30.96 -11.55 33.21
C ILE A 7 -30.91 -12.01 31.75
N PHE A 8 -32.05 -12.42 31.18
CA PHE A 8 -32.12 -12.81 29.77
C PHE A 8 -31.91 -11.63 28.82
N LEU A 9 -32.40 -10.44 29.18
CA LEU A 9 -32.22 -9.23 28.37
C LEU A 9 -30.75 -8.76 28.34
N PHE A 10 -30.01 -8.96 29.44
CA PHE A 10 -28.60 -8.60 29.52
C PHE A 10 -27.71 -9.49 28.63
N PHE A 11 -28.07 -10.78 28.48
CA PHE A 11 -27.29 -11.72 27.69
C PHE A 11 -27.40 -11.47 26.17
N VAL A 12 -28.54 -10.95 25.71
CA VAL A 12 -28.74 -10.59 24.29
C VAL A 12 -27.95 -9.33 23.90
N PHE A 13 -27.72 -8.41 24.83
CA PHE A 13 -26.98 -7.17 24.57
C PHE A 13 -25.46 -7.35 24.44
N CYS A 14 -24.86 -8.37 25.09
CA CYS A 14 -23.42 -8.64 24.98
C CYS A 14 -23.00 -9.24 23.62
N SER A 15 -23.93 -9.81 22.84
CA SER A 15 -23.62 -10.44 21.54
C SER A 15 -23.34 -9.46 20.41
N CYS A 16 -23.59 -8.15 20.61
CA CYS A 16 -23.32 -7.12 19.60
C CYS A 16 -21.87 -6.58 19.62
N LEU A 17 -20.99 -7.08 20.49
CA LEU A 17 -19.58 -6.67 20.55
C LEU A 17 -18.63 -7.59 19.78
N ILE A 18 -19.10 -8.19 18.67
CA ILE A 18 -18.20 -8.76 17.66
C ILE A 18 -18.33 -7.90 16.40
N SER A 19 -17.84 -6.67 16.51
CA SER A 19 -17.18 -6.07 15.37
C SER A 19 -15.70 -6.14 15.67
N GLU A 20 -15.15 -7.36 15.56
CA GLU A 20 -13.79 -7.47 15.07
C GLU A 20 -13.80 -6.71 13.74
N THR A 21 -13.37 -5.45 13.79
CA THR A 21 -12.74 -4.84 12.65
C THR A 21 -11.59 -5.77 12.34
N LYS A 22 -11.82 -6.76 11.48
CA LYS A 22 -10.79 -7.38 10.67
C LYS A 22 -10.10 -6.19 10.05
N LYS A 23 -9.01 -5.77 10.69
CA LYS A 23 -7.89 -5.13 10.04
C LYS A 23 -7.72 -5.99 8.81
N THR A 24 -8.22 -5.47 7.71
CA THR A 24 -7.94 -5.99 6.39
C THR A 24 -6.44 -5.83 6.34
N ASN A 25 -5.72 -6.86 6.77
CA ASN A 25 -4.39 -7.15 6.28
C ASN A 25 -4.63 -7.12 4.79
N LYS A 26 -4.29 -5.98 4.20
CA LYS A 26 -4.26 -5.80 2.77
C LYS A 26 -3.50 -7.03 2.29
N ASP A 27 -4.17 -7.89 1.52
CA ASP A 27 -3.50 -8.80 0.61
C ASP A 27 -2.70 -7.91 -0.34
N CYS A 28 -1.58 -7.42 0.18
CA CYS A 28 -0.57 -6.73 -0.54
C CYS A 28 0.31 -7.87 -1.03
N ASP A 29 0.19 -8.14 -2.33
CA ASP A 29 1.14 -9.00 -2.99
C ASP A 29 2.49 -8.30 -2.91
N LYS A 30 3.34 -8.79 -2.00
CA LYS A 30 4.72 -8.34 -1.90
C LYS A 30 5.41 -8.70 -3.20
N VAL A 31 5.83 -7.67 -3.92
CA VAL A 31 6.55 -7.81 -5.18
C VAL A 31 7.94 -7.25 -5.04
N GLU A 32 8.86 -7.94 -5.70
CA GLU A 32 10.23 -7.50 -5.89
C GLU A 32 10.39 -7.10 -7.35
N ILE A 33 10.77 -5.84 -7.57
CA ILE A 33 10.90 -5.25 -8.89
C ILE A 33 12.26 -4.56 -8.98
N ILE A 34 13.08 -5.05 -9.89
CA ILE A 34 14.38 -4.46 -10.21
C ILE A 34 14.17 -3.49 -11.38
N GLY A 35 14.70 -2.28 -11.24
CA GLY A 35 14.56 -1.27 -12.29
C GLY A 35 15.40 -0.03 -12.02
N LYS A 36 15.33 0.91 -12.96
CA LYS A 36 16.00 2.21 -12.83
C LYS A 36 15.02 3.25 -12.28
N LEU A 37 15.43 3.96 -11.23
CA LEU A 37 14.67 5.09 -10.73
C LEU A 37 14.84 6.32 -11.63
N SER A 38 13.74 6.99 -11.92
CA SER A 38 13.70 8.23 -12.68
C SER A 38 12.70 9.20 -12.06
N VAL A 39 13.07 10.47 -11.94
CA VAL A 39 12.13 11.51 -11.54
C VAL A 39 11.49 12.07 -12.80
N VAL A 40 10.16 12.17 -12.81
CA VAL A 40 9.36 12.69 -13.94
C VAL A 40 8.46 13.80 -13.45
N GLY A 41 8.27 14.84 -14.27
CA GLY A 41 7.48 16.02 -13.95
C GLY A 41 8.34 17.22 -13.53
N ASN A 42 7.68 18.34 -13.29
CA ASN A 42 8.31 19.59 -12.83
C ASN A 42 7.92 19.85 -11.38
N GLU A 43 8.76 20.54 -10.62
CA GLU A 43 8.43 20.92 -9.24
C GLU A 43 7.16 21.79 -9.20
N PRO A 44 6.27 21.59 -8.20
CA PRO A 44 6.32 20.64 -7.07
C PRO A 44 5.72 19.26 -7.37
N PHE A 45 5.31 18.98 -8.61
CA PHE A 45 4.58 17.78 -9.03
C PHE A 45 5.49 16.65 -9.54
N THR A 46 6.76 16.67 -9.18
CA THR A 46 7.72 15.60 -9.51
C THR A 46 7.29 14.28 -8.88
N GLN A 47 7.30 13.20 -9.66
CA GLN A 47 7.03 11.85 -9.21
C GLN A 47 8.26 10.97 -9.46
N LEU A 48 8.55 10.07 -8.53
CA LEU A 48 9.59 9.07 -8.70
C LEU A 48 8.98 7.81 -9.35
N ILE A 49 9.54 7.40 -10.47
CA ILE A 49 9.08 6.26 -11.27
C ILE A 49 10.20 5.23 -11.36
N LEU A 50 9.88 3.99 -11.00
CA LEU A 50 10.71 2.82 -11.27
C LEU A 50 10.40 2.30 -12.66
N ARG A 51 11.38 2.37 -13.57
CA ARG A 51 11.29 1.78 -14.90
C ARG A 51 11.91 0.39 -14.87
N SER A 52 11.08 -0.63 -15.05
CA SER A 52 11.50 -2.04 -15.15
C SER A 52 11.06 -2.60 -16.50
N GLU A 53 11.59 -3.76 -16.87
CA GLU A 53 11.16 -4.48 -18.08
C GLU A 53 9.67 -4.86 -18.03
N LYS A 54 9.12 -5.05 -16.81
CA LYS A 54 7.70 -5.37 -16.58
C LYS A 54 6.77 -4.17 -16.75
N GLY A 55 7.32 -2.95 -16.81
CA GLY A 55 6.56 -1.71 -16.91
C GLY A 55 7.09 -0.60 -16.00
N ASN A 56 6.34 0.50 -15.97
CA ASN A 56 6.64 1.66 -15.17
C ASN A 56 5.76 1.68 -13.91
N TYR A 57 6.39 1.89 -12.76
CA TYR A 57 5.71 1.90 -11.47
C TYR A 57 5.96 3.21 -10.73
N ILE A 58 4.92 3.80 -10.16
CA ILE A 58 5.06 5.00 -9.33
C ILE A 58 5.51 4.58 -7.94
N VAL A 59 6.61 5.14 -7.47
CA VAL A 59 7.11 4.93 -6.12
C VAL A 59 6.36 5.87 -5.17
N GLU A 60 5.53 5.31 -4.29
CA GLU A 60 4.88 6.08 -3.23
C GLU A 60 5.91 6.36 -2.11
N ASN A 61 5.86 7.56 -1.51
CA ASN A 61 6.84 8.07 -0.53
C ASN A 61 8.24 8.34 -1.12
N ASP A 62 8.32 9.25 -2.08
CA ASP A 62 9.50 9.56 -2.90
C ASP A 62 10.63 10.31 -2.17
N LYS A 63 10.35 10.96 -1.04
CA LYS A 63 11.28 11.88 -0.37
C LYS A 63 12.62 11.24 -0.02
N ASP A 64 12.59 9.99 0.45
CA ASP A 64 13.79 9.28 0.91
C ASP A 64 14.59 8.65 -0.24
N PHE A 65 13.97 8.51 -1.42
CA PHE A 65 14.53 7.78 -2.57
C PHE A 65 14.96 8.70 -3.73
N ARG A 66 14.71 10.02 -3.63
CA ARG A 66 15.18 11.00 -4.64
C ARG A 66 16.69 10.99 -4.82
N THR A 67 17.46 10.71 -3.77
CA THR A 67 18.93 10.59 -3.81
C THR A 67 19.41 9.41 -4.67
N LEU A 68 18.53 8.44 -4.91
CA LEU A 68 18.80 7.24 -5.72
C LEU A 68 18.31 7.39 -7.17
N GLN A 69 17.96 8.61 -7.58
CA GLN A 69 17.62 8.90 -8.97
C GLN A 69 18.73 8.43 -9.91
N ASN A 70 18.33 7.87 -11.05
CA ASN A 70 19.19 7.31 -12.09
C ASN A 70 20.01 6.08 -11.67
N GLN A 71 19.80 5.52 -10.47
CA GLN A 71 20.42 4.27 -10.04
C GLN A 71 19.52 3.08 -10.35
N ILE A 72 20.14 1.92 -10.56
CA ILE A 72 19.46 0.63 -10.61
C ILE A 72 19.26 0.20 -9.17
N VAL A 73 18.00 -0.07 -8.81
CA VAL A 73 17.62 -0.44 -7.46
C VAL A 73 16.75 -1.68 -7.51
N ASN A 74 16.83 -2.45 -6.44
CA ASN A 74 15.90 -3.50 -6.16
C ASN A 74 14.84 -2.98 -5.17
N LEU A 75 13.58 -2.93 -5.63
CA LEU A 75 12.47 -2.42 -4.86
C LEU A 75 11.57 -3.57 -4.40
N THR A 76 11.40 -3.67 -3.09
CA THR A 76 10.48 -4.62 -2.45
C THR A 76 9.36 -3.89 -1.75
N GLY A 77 8.12 -4.28 -2.03
CA GLY A 77 6.98 -3.61 -1.44
C GLY A 77 5.63 -4.07 -1.95
N CYS A 78 4.61 -3.29 -1.61
CA CYS A 78 3.22 -3.57 -1.93
C CYS A 78 2.83 -2.95 -3.26
N LEU A 79 2.48 -3.78 -4.24
CA LEU A 79 1.89 -3.28 -5.48
C LEU A 79 0.43 -2.90 -5.22
N THR A 80 0.09 -1.65 -5.48
CA THR A 80 -1.29 -1.17 -5.53
C THR A 80 -1.61 -0.79 -6.96
N ILE A 81 -2.48 -1.55 -7.61
CA ILE A 81 -2.96 -1.21 -8.96
C ILE A 81 -4.00 -0.10 -8.83
N LYS A 82 -3.56 1.15 -8.99
CA LYS A 82 -4.47 2.29 -9.10
C LYS A 82 -4.73 2.58 -10.57
N LYS A 83 -6.00 2.53 -10.96
CA LYS A 83 -6.42 2.92 -12.31
C LYS A 83 -6.40 4.46 -12.37
N GLN A 84 -5.43 5.04 -13.07
CA GLN A 84 -5.37 6.48 -13.30
C GLN A 84 -5.95 6.83 -14.68
N PRO A 85 -6.53 8.04 -14.84
CA PRO A 85 -6.95 8.53 -16.15
C PRO A 85 -5.70 8.71 -17.03
N GLY A 86 -5.49 7.77 -17.96
CA GLY A 86 -4.28 7.69 -18.81
C GLY A 86 -3.69 6.28 -18.97
N GLY A 87 -4.12 5.31 -18.16
CA GLY A 87 -3.67 3.91 -18.26
C GLY A 87 -3.58 3.21 -16.91
N ILE A 88 -3.23 1.92 -16.91
CA ILE A 88 -2.91 1.19 -15.68
C ILE A 88 -1.45 1.51 -15.34
N ILE A 89 -1.24 2.32 -14.31
CA ILE A 89 0.08 2.54 -13.72
C ILE A 89 0.01 1.94 -12.31
N GLY A 90 0.77 0.88 -12.06
CA GLY A 90 0.88 0.33 -10.71
C GLY A 90 1.66 1.28 -9.82
N SER A 91 1.16 1.58 -8.62
CA SER A 91 1.95 2.24 -7.60
C SER A 91 2.55 1.21 -6.66
N ILE A 92 3.78 1.42 -6.21
CA ILE A 92 4.46 0.54 -5.26
C ILE A 92 4.68 1.34 -3.99
N PHE A 93 4.13 0.84 -2.89
CA PHE A 93 4.50 1.28 -1.57
C PHE A 93 5.77 0.52 -1.15
N VAL A 94 6.87 1.24 -1.03
CA VAL A 94 8.20 0.67 -0.79
C VAL A 94 8.35 0.32 0.69
N GLU A 95 8.64 -0.96 0.97
CA GLU A 95 9.02 -1.40 2.32
C GLU A 95 10.54 -1.39 2.49
N SER A 96 11.27 -1.83 1.46
CA SER A 96 12.73 -1.85 1.45
C SER A 96 13.26 -1.61 0.04
N LEU A 97 14.35 -0.84 -0.02
CA LEU A 97 15.06 -0.52 -1.25
C LEU A 97 16.53 -0.83 -1.03
N SER A 98 17.08 -1.71 -1.88
CA SER A 98 18.51 -1.99 -1.92
C SER A 98 19.12 -1.48 -3.21
N LYS A 99 20.31 -0.88 -3.10
CA LYS A 99 21.13 -0.52 -4.24
C LYS A 99 21.86 -1.76 -4.74
N MET A 100 21.86 -1.98 -6.06
CA MET A 100 22.71 -3.00 -6.70
C MET A 100 24.12 -2.46 -6.98
#